data_AF-A0A4R7ZGJ1-F1
#
_entry.id   AF-A0A4R7ZGJ1-F1
#
_cell.length_a   1.000
_cell.length_b   1.000
_cell.length_c   1.000
_cell.angle_alpha   90.00
_cell.angle_beta   90.00
_cell.angle_gamma   90.00
#
_symmetry.space_group_name_H-M   'P 1'
#
loop_
_entity.id
_entity.type
_entity.pdbx_description
1 polymer ?
#
loop_
_entity_poly.entity_id
_entity_poly.type
_entity_poly.pdbx_seq_one_letter_code
_entity_poly.pdbx_strand_id
1 'polypeptide(L)'
;MSAVGDTAPVLTVDLGTYKDVSQVDVYSGYGYPNVATGTVLTAFKVEGHTSAGWVQLGSYTANTRALVSTPVTSAAIDQIRLAITDPSSTTPDIARVYEVAAH
;
A
#
# COMPACT_ATOMS: atom_id res chain seq x y z
N MET A 1 -3.05 -3.51 11.13
CA MET A 1 -2.40 -2.55 10.22
C MET A 1 -2.35 -1.17 10.86
N SER A 2 -3.46 -0.62 11.38
CA SER A 2 -3.41 0.54 12.28
C SER A 2 -4.44 0.43 13.42
N ALA A 3 -4.44 1.42 14.32
CA ALA A 3 -5.44 1.60 15.37
C ALA A 3 -6.18 2.93 15.20
N VAL A 4 -7.30 3.12 15.90
CA VAL A 4 -8.06 4.37 15.89
C VAL A 4 -7.16 5.53 16.31
N GLY A 5 -7.14 6.60 15.50
CA GLY A 5 -6.34 7.80 15.75
C GLY A 5 -4.92 7.76 15.16
N ASP A 6 -4.48 6.63 14.59
CA ASP A 6 -3.25 6.57 13.81
C ASP A 6 -3.50 7.15 12.41
N THR A 7 -3.05 8.40 12.24
CA THR A 7 -3.26 9.18 11.00
C THR A 7 -2.14 8.99 9.98
N ALA A 8 -1.07 8.28 10.34
CA ALA A 8 0.07 8.06 9.43
C ALA A 8 0.66 6.63 9.54
N PRO A 9 -0.16 5.57 9.42
CA PRO A 9 0.34 4.21 9.55
C PRO A 9 1.30 3.85 8.40
N VAL A 10 2.29 3.02 8.74
CA VAL A 10 3.26 2.51 7.79
C VAL A 10 3.27 0.98 7.83
N LEU A 11 3.23 0.34 6.65
CA LEU A 11 3.57 -1.07 6.49
C LEU A 11 4.81 -1.21 5.64
N THR A 12 5.75 -2.03 6.11
CA THR A 12 6.94 -2.41 5.34
C THR A 12 6.93 -3.91 5.11
N VAL A 13 7.12 -4.32 3.85
CA VAL A 13 7.36 -5.70 3.45
C VAL A 13 8.85 -5.83 3.14
N ASP A 14 9.53 -6.75 3.83
CA ASP A 14 10.90 -7.13 3.55
C ASP A 14 10.93 -8.30 2.56
N LEU A 15 11.61 -8.12 1.42
CA LEU A 15 11.77 -9.12 0.37
C LEU A 15 13.02 -10.00 0.58
N GLY A 16 13.83 -9.70 1.59
CA GLY A 16 15.05 -10.40 2.01
C GLY A 16 16.28 -10.08 1.16
N THR A 17 16.10 -9.95 -0.15
CA THR A 17 17.15 -9.56 -1.10
C THR A 17 16.58 -8.59 -2.12
N TYR A 18 17.44 -7.85 -2.82
CA TYR A 18 17.03 -7.11 -4.01
C TYR A 18 16.41 -8.06 -5.05
N LYS A 19 15.22 -7.69 -5.54
CA LYS A 19 14.49 -8.38 -6.60
C LYS A 19 14.07 -7.36 -7.65
N ASP A 20 14.10 -7.76 -8.91
CA ASP A 20 13.49 -6.97 -9.97
C ASP A 20 11.97 -7.04 -9.81
N VAL A 21 11.37 -5.91 -9.44
CA VAL A 21 9.91 -5.78 -9.30
C VAL A 21 9.40 -4.92 -10.46
N SER A 22 8.38 -5.42 -11.14
CA SER A 22 7.70 -4.81 -12.27
C SER A 22 6.33 -4.24 -11.90
N GLN A 23 5.72 -4.75 -10.83
CA GLN A 23 4.44 -4.25 -10.31
C GLN A 23 4.32 -4.50 -8.81
N VAL A 24 3.67 -3.57 -8.12
CA VAL A 24 3.20 -3.76 -6.74
C VAL A 24 1.69 -3.65 -6.70
N ASP A 25 1.02 -4.69 -6.24
CA ASP A 25 -0.41 -4.69 -5.98
C ASP A 25 -0.69 -4.53 -4.49
N VAL A 26 -1.63 -3.64 -4.17
CA VAL A 26 -2.13 -3.41 -2.81
C VAL A 26 -3.60 -3.74 -2.77
N TYR A 27 -3.95 -4.71 -1.93
CA TYR A 27 -5.32 -5.11 -1.67
C TYR A 27 -5.77 -4.65 -0.29
N SER A 28 -6.82 -3.82 -0.25
CA SER A 28 -7.27 -3.14 0.96
C SER A 28 -8.78 -3.18 1.15
N GLY A 29 -9.20 -2.90 2.39
CA GLY A 29 -10.59 -2.96 2.84
C GLY A 29 -10.96 -4.27 3.52
N TYR A 30 -12.27 -4.48 3.71
CA TYR A 30 -12.82 -5.71 4.27
C TYR A 30 -14.10 -6.14 3.53
N GLY A 31 -14.47 -7.42 3.66
CA GLY A 31 -15.68 -7.97 3.04
C GLY A 31 -15.46 -8.63 1.67
N TYR A 32 -14.22 -9.02 1.33
CA TYR A 32 -13.92 -9.73 0.09
C TYR A 32 -14.85 -10.95 -0.14
N PRO A 33 -15.36 -11.16 -1.36
CA PRO A 33 -15.05 -10.44 -2.61
C PRO A 33 -15.81 -9.11 -2.80
N ASN A 34 -16.78 -8.79 -1.94
CA ASN A 34 -17.64 -7.60 -2.05
C ASN A 34 -17.15 -6.47 -1.14
N VAL A 35 -15.93 -5.98 -1.40
CA VAL A 35 -15.32 -4.92 -0.58
C VAL A 35 -16.11 -3.62 -0.73
N ALA A 36 -16.58 -3.08 0.39
CA ALA A 36 -17.29 -1.81 0.40
C ALA A 36 -16.32 -0.64 0.16
N THR A 37 -16.69 0.28 -0.73
CA THR A 37 -15.84 1.39 -1.20
C THR A 37 -15.24 2.22 -0.07
N GLY A 38 -15.98 2.49 1.02
CA GLY A 38 -15.47 3.33 2.11
C GLY A 38 -14.41 2.67 3.00
N THR A 39 -14.18 1.36 2.83
CA THR A 39 -13.35 0.56 3.75
C THR A 39 -11.89 0.46 3.29
N VAL A 40 -11.61 0.81 2.04
CA VAL A 40 -10.30 0.72 1.40
C VAL A 40 -9.35 1.83 1.86
N LEU A 41 -8.05 1.69 1.58
CA LEU A 41 -7.11 2.78 1.78
C LEU A 41 -7.50 4.00 0.93
N THR A 42 -7.71 5.15 1.56
CA THR A 42 -8.18 6.36 0.85
C THR A 42 -7.02 7.17 0.27
N ALA A 43 -5.92 7.33 1.03
CA ALA A 43 -4.70 7.95 0.52
C ALA A 43 -3.44 7.29 1.08
N PHE A 44 -2.51 6.97 0.18
CA PHE A 44 -1.24 6.32 0.51
C PHE A 44 -0.23 6.45 -0.63
N LYS A 45 1.04 6.24 -0.28
CA LYS A 45 2.14 6.07 -1.23
C LYS A 45 2.62 4.64 -1.22
N VAL A 46 3.05 4.17 -2.38
CA VAL A 46 3.83 2.94 -2.54
C VAL A 46 5.28 3.37 -2.78
N GLU A 47 6.17 2.89 -1.93
CA GLU A 47 7.59 3.21 -1.98
C GLU A 47 8.40 1.91 -2.06
N GLY A 48 9.50 1.95 -2.81
CA GLY A 48 10.46 0.85 -2.90
C GLY A 48 11.80 1.27 -2.31
N HIS A 49 12.47 0.38 -1.59
CA HIS A 49 13.82 0.62 -1.14
C HIS A 49 14.82 0.07 -2.16
N THR A 50 15.62 0.97 -2.72
CA THR A 50 16.71 0.66 -3.67
C THR A 50 18.06 0.78 -2.97
N SER A 51 19.15 0.43 -3.65
CA SER A 51 20.52 0.69 -3.15
C SER A 51 20.82 2.18 -2.89
N ALA A 52 20.08 3.10 -3.51
CA ALA A 52 20.18 4.54 -3.28
C ALA A 52 19.22 5.06 -2.19
N GLY A 53 18.43 4.18 -1.57
CA GLY A 53 17.42 4.49 -0.57
C GLY A 53 15.99 4.39 -1.11
N TRP A 54 15.05 4.94 -0.34
CA TRP A 54 13.62 4.92 -0.65
C TRP A 54 13.27 5.78 -1.86
N VAL A 55 12.52 5.22 -2.79
CA VAL A 55 11.94 5.93 -3.95
C VAL A 55 10.43 5.76 -3.97
N GLN A 56 9.72 6.80 -4.40
CA GLN A 56 8.27 6.71 -4.59
C GLN A 56 7.96 5.99 -5.90
N LEU A 57 7.22 4.88 -5.81
CA LEU A 57 6.74 4.10 -6.96
C LEU A 57 5.35 4.57 -7.41
N GLY A 58 4.50 4.95 -6.45
CA GLY A 58 3.14 5.42 -6.71
C GLY A 58 2.61 6.30 -5.59
N SER A 59 1.62 7.14 -5.92
CA SER A 59 0.89 7.98 -4.97
C SER A 59 -0.58 7.99 -5.33
N TYR A 60 -1.42 7.66 -4.35
CA TYR A 60 -2.85 7.48 -4.54
C TYR A 60 -3.60 8.36 -3.56
N THR A 61 -4.56 9.11 -4.07
CA THR A 61 -5.43 10.02 -3.29
C THR A 61 -6.87 9.77 -3.69
N ALA A 62 -7.79 9.84 -2.73
CA ALA A 62 -9.21 9.57 -2.94
C ALA A 62 -9.48 8.21 -3.62
N ASN A 63 -8.69 7.18 -3.26
CA ASN A 63 -8.87 5.85 -3.78
C ASN A 63 -10.20 5.24 -3.31
N THR A 64 -10.90 4.59 -4.24
CA THR A 64 -12.18 3.91 -4.01
C THR A 64 -12.13 2.43 -4.40
N ARG A 65 -10.95 1.94 -4.81
CA ARG A 65 -10.74 0.59 -5.32
C ARG A 65 -10.08 -0.29 -4.25
N ALA A 66 -10.56 -1.53 -4.13
CA ALA A 66 -9.96 -2.52 -3.25
C ALA A 66 -8.56 -2.96 -3.72
N LEU A 67 -8.37 -3.04 -5.04
CA LEU A 67 -7.08 -3.30 -5.68
C LEU A 67 -6.53 -2.01 -6.31
N VAL A 68 -5.31 -1.68 -5.93
CA VAL A 68 -4.47 -0.68 -6.58
C VAL A 68 -3.21 -1.37 -7.11
N SER A 69 -2.97 -1.24 -8.42
CA SER A 69 -1.76 -1.75 -9.09
C SER A 69 -0.83 -0.59 -9.41
N THR A 70 0.42 -0.70 -8.98
CA THR A 70 1.49 0.28 -9.20
C THR A 70 2.51 -0.31 -10.17
N PRO A 71 2.51 0.10 -11.45
CA PRO A 71 3.58 -0.27 -12.37
C PRO A 71 4.92 0.27 -11.86
N VAL A 72 5.94 -0.56 -11.86
CA VAL A 72 7.30 -0.19 -11.47
C VAL A 72 8.17 -0.20 -12.72
N THR A 73 8.81 0.92 -13.02
CA THR A 73 9.87 0.94 -14.02
C THR A 73 11.02 0.13 -13.44
N SER A 74 11.38 -0.99 -14.07
CA SER A 74 12.24 -2.05 -13.50
C SER A 74 13.26 -1.53 -12.48
N ALA A 75 13.00 -1.80 -11.21
CA ALA A 75 13.85 -1.39 -10.10
C ALA A 75 14.15 -2.61 -9.23
N ALA A 76 15.44 -2.81 -8.97
CA ALA A 76 15.87 -3.76 -7.96
C ALA A 76 15.55 -3.18 -6.59
N ILE A 77 14.58 -3.77 -5.89
CA ILE A 77 14.16 -3.36 -4.54
C ILE A 77 14.23 -4.52 -3.56
N ASP A 78 14.59 -4.24 -2.31
CA ASP A 78 14.64 -5.22 -1.21
C ASP A 78 13.49 -5.02 -0.20
N GLN A 79 12.81 -3.89 -0.24
CA GLN A 79 11.65 -3.60 0.60
C GLN A 79 10.58 -2.81 -0.16
N ILE A 80 9.33 -3.00 0.26
CA ILE A 80 8.18 -2.19 -0.16
C ILE A 80 7.61 -1.52 1.08
N ARG A 81 7.26 -0.23 0.98
CA ARG A 81 6.60 0.51 2.05
C ARG A 81 5.30 1.14 1.56
N LEU A 82 4.25 0.94 2.34
CA LEU A 82 2.99 1.68 2.23
C LEU A 82 3.02 2.79 3.27
N ALA A 83 3.17 4.04 2.82
CA ALA A 83 3.04 5.22 3.68
C ALA A 83 1.61 5.76 3.55
N ILE A 84 0.77 5.45 4.54
CA ILE A 84 -0.67 5.76 4.51
C ILE A 84 -0.89 7.12 5.16
N THR A 85 -1.65 7.99 4.50
CA THR A 85 -1.96 9.35 4.98
C THR A 85 -3.44 9.58 5.21
N ASP A 86 -4.29 8.69 4.69
CA ASP A 86 -5.74 8.67 4.94
C ASP A 86 -6.21 7.19 4.92
N PRO A 87 -6.47 6.58 6.10
CA PRO A 87 -6.68 5.14 6.20
C PRO A 87 -7.98 4.64 5.56
N SER A 88 -9.12 5.30 5.77
CA SER A 88 -10.42 4.89 5.22
C SER A 88 -11.46 6.01 5.36
N SER A 89 -12.57 5.93 4.62
CA SER A 89 -13.69 6.88 4.76
C SER A 89 -14.82 6.34 5.63
N THR A 90 -14.51 5.44 6.58
CA THR A 90 -15.49 4.82 7.49
C THR A 90 -15.16 5.10 8.94
N THR A 91 -16.13 4.91 9.84
CA THR A 91 -15.89 4.89 11.28
C THR A 91 -15.92 3.44 11.79
N PRO A 92 -14.88 2.95 12.48
CA PRO A 92 -13.62 3.64 12.78
C PRO A 92 -12.73 3.81 11.55
N ASP A 93 -12.02 4.95 11.50
CA ASP A 93 -11.05 5.26 10.46
C ASP A 93 -9.74 4.52 10.75
N ILE A 94 -9.53 3.40 10.08
CA ILE A 94 -8.37 2.52 10.27
C ILE A 94 -7.92 1.88 8.95
N ALA A 95 -6.62 1.67 8.82
CA ALA A 95 -5.99 1.05 7.66
C ALA A 95 -6.20 -0.47 7.69
N ARG A 96 -6.73 -1.01 6.59
CA ARG A 96 -6.95 -2.45 6.41
C ARG A 96 -6.32 -2.86 5.09
N VAL A 97 -5.23 -3.61 5.17
CA VAL A 97 -4.53 -4.21 4.02
C VAL A 97 -4.50 -5.70 4.29
N TYR A 98 -4.98 -6.48 3.33
CA TYR A 98 -5.00 -7.94 3.45
C TYR A 98 -4.00 -8.63 2.52
N GLU A 99 -3.50 -7.94 1.49
CA GLU A 99 -2.42 -8.45 0.65
C GLU A 99 -1.58 -7.30 0.06
N VAL A 100 -0.27 -7.53 0.00
CA VAL A 100 0.66 -6.76 -0.82
C VAL A 100 1.42 -7.78 -1.67
N ALA A 101 1.31 -7.69 -3.00
CA ALA A 101 1.98 -8.60 -3.92
C ALA A 101 2.99 -7.83 -4.77
N ALA A 102 4.19 -8.41 -4.91
CA ALA A 102 5.24 -7.91 -5.79
C ALA A 102 5.42 -8.91 -6.93
N HIS A 103 5.42 -8.41 -8.18
CA HIS A 103 5.52 -9.20 -9.41
C HIS A 103 6.80 -8.93 -10.16
#